data_AF-A0A832NIG2-F1
#
_entry.id   AF-A0A832NIG2-F1
#
_cell.length_a   1.000
_cell.length_b   1.000
_cell.length_c   1.000
_cell.angle_alpha   90.00
_cell.angle_beta   90.00
_cell.angle_gamma   90.00
#
_symmetry.space_group_name_H-M   'P 1'
#
loop_
_entity.id
_entity.type
_entity.pdbx_description
1 polymer ?
#
loop_
_entity_poly.entity_id
_entity_poly.type
_entity_poly.pdbx_seq_one_letter_code
_entity_poly.pdbx_strand_id
1 'polypeptide(L)'
;MACFITPLIIGVVLTIIRKLWRGAEKFRLDILLYLMLGGALVLAAEHVWHGEVVPWPPFLTAMQSPEDILVIISEMTRVGGTMTIAVTGAWLLLLGFTRKLQVKITPPKQLVTTLGTKGA
;
A
#
# COMPACT_ATOMS: atom_id res chain seq x y z
N MET A 1 2.58 20.37 2.49
CA MET A 1 1.17 20.12 2.07
C MET A 1 0.86 18.64 2.26
N ALA A 2 0.19 18.23 3.34
CA ALA A 2 0.11 16.84 3.83
C ALA A 2 -0.64 15.81 2.95
N CYS A 3 -0.15 15.62 1.73
CA CYS A 3 -0.64 14.66 0.74
C CYS A 3 -0.41 13.20 1.16
N PHE A 4 0.35 12.93 2.24
CA PHE A 4 0.48 11.59 2.84
C PHE A 4 -0.81 11.07 3.52
N ILE A 5 -1.75 11.96 3.87
CA ILE A 5 -2.99 11.58 4.55
C ILE A 5 -3.91 10.77 3.64
N THR A 6 -4.01 11.14 2.36
CA THR A 6 -4.85 10.43 1.37
C THR A 6 -4.47 8.95 1.20
N PRO A 7 -3.20 8.58 0.91
CA PRO A 7 -2.81 7.18 0.81
C PRO A 7 -2.91 6.46 2.17
N LEU A 8 -2.70 7.15 3.30
CA LEU A 8 -2.87 6.55 4.62
C LEU A 8 -4.34 6.16 4.87
N ILE A 9 -5.30 7.04 4.60
CA ILE A 9 -6.73 6.75 4.72
C ILE A 9 -7.11 5.57 3.83
N ILE A 10 -6.68 5.59 2.57
CA ILE A 10 -7.00 4.52 1.61
C ILE A 10 -6.36 3.20 2.06
N GLY A 11 -5.13 3.23 2.58
CA GLY A 11 -4.47 2.07 3.18
C GLY A 11 -5.26 1.48 4.36
N VAL A 12 -5.74 2.32 5.29
CA VAL A 12 -6.60 1.87 6.40
C VAL A 12 -7.92 1.29 5.90
N VAL A 13 -8.58 1.92 4.93
CA VAL A 13 -9.81 1.40 4.31
C VAL A 13 -9.56 0.03 3.68
N LEU A 14 -8.44 -0.15 2.97
CA LEU A 14 -8.04 -1.44 2.41
C LEU A 14 -7.80 -2.51 3.48
N THR A 15 -7.24 -2.16 4.65
CA THR A 15 -7.12 -3.12 5.77
C THR A 15 -8.48 -3.59 6.27
N ILE A 16 -9.44 -2.68 6.38
CA ILE A 16 -10.81 -2.98 6.85
C ILE A 16 -11.53 -3.85 5.82
N ILE A 17 -11.47 -3.48 4.53
CA ILE A 17 -12.06 -4.26 3.44
C ILE A 17 -11.44 -5.66 3.39
N ARG A 18 -10.13 -5.80 3.53
CA ARG A 18 -9.46 -7.11 3.60
C ARG A 18 -9.98 -7.95 4.76
N LYS A 19 -10.21 -7.33 5.92
CA LYS A 19 -10.73 -8.01 7.11
C LYS A 19 -12.18 -8.46 6.94
N LEU A 20 -12.99 -7.69 6.21
CA LEU A 20 -14.40 -7.98 5.91
C LEU A 20 -14.56 -9.01 4.79
N TRP A 21 -13.74 -8.93 3.74
CA TRP A 21 -13.80 -9.78 2.55
C TRP A 21 -12.56 -10.66 2.43
N ARG A 22 -12.60 -11.83 3.09
CA ARG A 22 -11.56 -12.88 2.94
C ARG A 22 -11.43 -13.40 1.49
N GLY A 23 -12.46 -13.25 0.65
CA GLY A 23 -12.41 -13.63 -0.77
C GLY A 23 -11.55 -12.72 -1.65
N ALA A 24 -11.17 -11.53 -1.16
CA ALA A 24 -10.39 -10.56 -1.92
C ALA A 24 -8.88 -10.85 -1.92
N GLU A 25 -8.42 -11.84 -1.13
CA GLU A 25 -7.01 -12.26 -1.07
C GLU A 25 -6.48 -12.76 -2.42
N LYS A 26 -7.38 -13.25 -3.30
CA LYS A 26 -7.06 -13.63 -4.69
C LYS A 26 -6.41 -12.50 -5.50
N PHE A 27 -6.66 -11.24 -5.12
CA PHE A 27 -6.12 -10.08 -5.82
C PHE A 27 -4.79 -9.57 -5.25
N ARG A 28 -4.15 -10.28 -4.29
CA ARG A 28 -2.88 -9.84 -3.67
C ARG A 28 -2.96 -8.39 -3.15
N LEU A 29 -4.05 -8.08 -2.46
CA LEU A 29 -4.28 -6.78 -1.82
C LEU A 29 -3.17 -6.41 -0.83
N ASP A 30 -2.46 -7.40 -0.29
CA ASP A 30 -1.24 -7.22 0.50
C ASP A 30 -0.22 -6.31 -0.18
N ILE A 31 0.04 -6.51 -1.47
CA ILE A 31 1.06 -5.75 -2.19
C ILE A 31 0.62 -4.29 -2.31
N LEU A 32 -0.66 -4.07 -2.61
CA LEU A 32 -1.24 -2.73 -2.67
C LEU A 32 -1.19 -2.06 -1.29
N LEU A 33 -1.47 -2.81 -0.22
CA LEU A 33 -1.41 -2.33 1.15
C LEU A 33 0.01 -1.87 1.53
N TYR A 34 1.02 -2.69 1.25
CA TYR A 34 2.42 -2.35 1.53
C TYR A 34 2.90 -1.16 0.70
N LEU A 35 2.50 -1.07 -0.57
CA LEU A 35 2.82 0.09 -1.42
C LEU A 35 2.20 1.37 -0.87
N MET A 36 0.94 1.32 -0.44
CA MET A 36 0.20 2.48 0.05
C MET A 36 0.70 2.94 1.42
N LEU A 37 0.77 2.02 2.40
CA LEU A 37 1.19 2.33 3.76
C LEU A 37 2.69 2.63 3.85
N GLY A 38 3.52 1.87 3.09
CA GLY A 38 4.96 2.13 3.03
C GLY A 38 5.28 3.47 2.37
N GLY A 39 4.63 3.78 1.25
CA GLY A 39 4.78 5.08 0.60
C GLY A 39 4.30 6.24 1.48
N ALA A 40 3.14 6.08 2.14
CA ALA A 40 2.63 7.09 3.07
C ALA A 40 3.57 7.32 4.26
N LEU A 41 4.20 6.27 4.79
CA LEU A 41 5.15 6.40 5.90
C LEU A 41 6.40 7.19 5.49
N VAL A 42 6.95 6.91 4.30
CA VAL A 42 8.12 7.64 3.78
C VAL A 42 7.77 9.11 3.52
N LEU A 43 6.63 9.39 2.89
CA LEU A 43 6.16 10.76 2.66
C LEU A 43 5.91 11.51 3.96
N ALA A 44 5.36 10.84 4.97
CA ALA A 44 5.18 11.44 6.30
C ALA A 44 6.52 11.82 6.93
N ALA A 45 7.53 10.95 6.84
CA ALA A 45 8.88 11.26 7.32
C ALA A 45 9.50 12.45 6.57
N GLU A 46 9.30 12.54 5.24
CA GLU A 46 9.74 13.67 4.43
C GLU A 46 9.09 14.98 4.87
N HIS A 47 7.78 14.97 5.14
CA HIS A 47 7.04 16.15 5.60
C HIS A 47 7.45 16.59 7.02
N VAL A 48 7.79 15.63 7.88
CA VAL A 48 8.37 15.92 9.20
C VAL A 48 9.76 16.54 9.04
N TRP A 49 10.59 16.00 8.14
CA TRP A 49 11.93 16.52 7.86
C TRP A 49 11.91 17.92 7.22
N HIS A 50 10.94 18.20 6.35
CA HIS A 50 10.72 19.50 5.75
C HIS A 50 10.08 20.53 6.69
N GLY A 51 9.70 20.15 7.92
CA GLY A 51 9.13 21.06 8.90
C GLY A 51 7.67 21.46 8.64
N GLU A 52 6.99 20.76 7.73
CA GLU A 52 5.57 20.97 7.44
C GLU A 52 4.66 20.24 8.44
N VAL A 53 5.19 19.23 9.13
CA VAL A 53 4.51 18.45 10.16
C VAL A 53 5.28 18.54 11.47
N VAL A 54 4.63 19.03 12.52
CA VAL A 54 5.22 19.16 13.87
C VAL A 54 4.37 18.43 14.92
N PRO A 55 4.99 17.80 15.94
CA PRO A 55 4.27 17.00 16.93
C PRO A 55 3.51 17.84 17.98
N TRP A 56 3.64 19.16 17.95
CA TRP A 56 2.86 20.09 18.76
C TRP A 56 1.72 20.72 17.93
N PRO A 57 0.57 21.02 18.54
CA PRO A 57 -0.51 21.69 17.83
C PRO A 57 -0.10 23.12 17.44
N PRO A 58 -0.47 23.61 16.23
CA PRO A 58 -1.18 22.94 15.13
C PRO A 58 -0.25 22.10 14.24
N PHE A 59 -0.51 20.79 14.13
CA PHE A 59 0.33 19.79 13.44
C PHE A 59 0.63 20.08 11.97
N LEU A 60 -0.19 20.93 11.33
CA LEU A 60 -0.03 21.45 9.97
C LEU A 60 0.21 22.95 10.08
N THR A 61 1.47 23.35 10.06
CA THR A 61 1.89 24.76 10.22
C THR A 61 1.27 25.71 9.19
N ALA A 62 0.75 25.18 8.07
CA ALA A 62 0.06 25.93 7.02
C ALA A 62 -1.45 26.19 7.27
N MET A 63 -2.07 25.62 8.31
CA MET A 63 -3.51 25.81 8.63
C MET A 63 -3.74 26.85 9.74
N GLN A 64 -3.10 28.02 9.67
CA GLN A 64 -3.28 29.06 10.69
C GLN A 64 -4.55 29.90 10.51
N SER A 65 -5.13 29.94 9.32
CA SER A 65 -6.36 30.68 8.97
C SER A 65 -7.52 29.72 8.65
N PRO A 66 -8.68 29.79 9.34
CA PRO A 66 -9.79 28.85 9.17
C PRO A 66 -10.47 28.92 7.79
N GLU A 67 -10.36 30.04 7.10
CA GLU A 67 -10.92 30.28 5.76
C GLU A 67 -10.11 29.63 4.63
N ASP A 68 -8.82 29.39 4.82
CA ASP A 68 -7.95 28.74 3.83
C ASP A 68 -7.90 27.20 3.98
N ILE A 69 -8.41 26.65 5.08
CA ILE A 69 -8.38 25.21 5.37
C ILE A 69 -9.09 24.42 4.26
N LEU A 70 -10.26 24.87 3.81
CA LEU A 70 -11.03 24.17 2.77
C LEU A 70 -10.32 24.18 1.42
N VAL A 71 -9.71 25.32 1.06
CA VAL A 71 -8.96 25.46 -0.18
C VAL A 71 -7.73 24.55 -0.16
N ILE A 72 -6.94 24.60 0.93
CA ILE A 72 -5.74 23.79 1.10
C ILE A 72 -6.07 22.29 1.14
N ILE A 73 -7.17 21.87 1.77
CA ILE A 73 -7.62 20.46 1.77
C ILE A 73 -8.01 20.02 0.36
N SER A 74 -8.68 20.87 -0.42
CA SER A 74 -9.11 20.50 -1.77
C SER A 74 -7.92 20.30 -2.72
N GLU A 75 -6.91 21.18 -2.65
CA GLU A 75 -5.65 21.03 -3.38
C GLU A 75 -4.86 19.80 -2.91
N MET A 76 -4.82 19.55 -1.60
CA MET A 76 -4.19 18.37 -1.02
C MET A 76 -4.87 17.07 -1.46
N THR A 77 -6.20 17.07 -1.57
CA THR A 77 -6.99 15.92 -2.04
C THR A 77 -6.73 15.65 -3.52
N ARG A 78 -6.57 16.70 -4.34
CA ARG A 78 -6.29 16.56 -5.76
C ARG A 78 -4.91 15.96 -6.00
N VAL A 79 -3.88 16.44 -5.30
CA VAL A 79 -2.50 15.93 -5.41
C VAL A 79 -2.35 14.54 -4.77
N GLY A 80 -2.87 14.33 -3.55
CA GLY A 80 -2.84 13.01 -2.90
C GLY A 80 -3.67 11.97 -3.67
N GLY A 81 -4.76 12.40 -4.30
CA GLY A 81 -5.62 11.58 -5.14
C GLY A 81 -4.92 11.10 -6.41
N THR A 82 -4.24 12.00 -7.15
CA THR A 82 -3.49 11.62 -8.36
C THR A 82 -2.35 10.65 -8.03
N MET A 83 -1.64 10.86 -6.92
CA MET A 83 -0.62 9.93 -6.44
C MET A 83 -1.20 8.55 -6.12
N THR A 84 -2.34 8.49 -5.44
CA THR A 84 -2.98 7.21 -5.10
C THR A 84 -3.44 6.45 -6.33
N ILE A 85 -3.99 7.15 -7.34
CA ILE A 85 -4.37 6.55 -8.62
C ILE A 85 -3.14 5.98 -9.33
N ALA A 86 -2.04 6.72 -9.36
CA ALA A 86 -0.79 6.27 -9.98
C ALA A 86 -0.24 4.99 -9.30
N VAL A 87 -0.22 4.93 -7.97
CA VAL A 87 0.21 3.74 -7.21
C VAL A 87 -0.71 2.54 -7.47
N THR A 88 -2.02 2.77 -7.54
CA THR A 88 -3.00 1.72 -7.87
C THR A 88 -2.81 1.19 -9.29
N GLY A 89 -2.50 2.07 -10.24
CA GLY A 89 -2.16 1.70 -11.61
C GLY A 89 -0.87 0.86 -11.69
N ALA A 90 0.17 1.26 -10.97
CA ALA A 90 1.41 0.49 -10.87
C ALA A 90 1.18 -0.92 -10.29
N TRP A 91 0.31 -1.04 -9.29
CA TRP A 91 -0.10 -2.33 -8.74
C TRP A 91 -0.84 -3.20 -9.77
N LEU A 92 -1.75 -2.62 -10.56
CA LEU A 92 -2.43 -3.36 -11.65
C LEU A 92 -1.43 -3.88 -12.69
N LEU A 93 -0.42 -3.09 -13.05
CA LEU A 93 0.66 -3.53 -13.94
C LEU A 93 1.45 -4.69 -13.33
N LEU A 94 1.78 -4.62 -12.05
CA LEU A 94 2.48 -5.69 -11.33
C LEU A 94 1.63 -6.98 -11.28
N LEU A 95 0.33 -6.89 -11.07
CA LEU A 95 -0.58 -8.04 -11.17
C LEU A 95 -0.63 -8.62 -12.58
N GLY A 96 -0.68 -7.77 -13.61
CA GLY A 96 -0.61 -8.20 -15.01
C GLY A 96 0.69 -8.95 -15.31
N PHE A 97 1.82 -8.38 -14.88
CA PHE A 97 3.14 -8.95 -15.10
C PHE A 97 3.34 -10.26 -14.34
N THR A 98 2.97 -10.32 -13.06
CA THR A 98 3.06 -11.55 -12.25
C THR A 98 2.21 -12.67 -12.80
N ARG A 99 1.02 -12.40 -13.36
CA ARG A 99 0.20 -13.41 -14.06
C ARG A 99 0.86 -13.93 -15.33
N LYS A 100 1.53 -13.06 -16.10
CA LYS A 100 2.29 -13.45 -17.29
C LYS A 100 3.56 -14.23 -16.96
N LEU A 101 4.17 -13.93 -15.81
CA LEU A 101 5.37 -14.58 -15.29
C LEU A 101 5.11 -15.80 -14.39
N GLN A 102 3.87 -16.27 -14.22
CA GLN A 102 3.61 -17.59 -13.64
C GLN A 102 4.09 -18.68 -14.64
N VAL A 103 5.41 -18.76 -14.83
CA VAL A 103 6.08 -19.98 -15.23
C VAL A 103 5.64 -21.00 -14.21
N LYS A 104 4.94 -22.05 -14.66
CA LYS A 104 4.57 -23.18 -13.81
C LYS A 104 5.86 -23.76 -13.24
N ILE A 105 6.22 -23.37 -12.03
CA ILE A 105 7.21 -24.09 -11.26
C ILE A 105 6.51 -25.37 -10.82
N THR A 106 6.59 -26.39 -11.67
CA THR A 106 6.18 -27.74 -11.31
C THR A 106 7.03 -28.13 -10.10
N PRO A 107 6.43 -28.38 -8.92
CA PRO A 107 7.20 -28.84 -7.78
C PRO A 107 7.89 -30.16 -8.18
N PRO A 108 9.16 -30.37 -7.78
CA PRO A 108 9.86 -31.61 -8.08
C PRO A 108 9.03 -32.78 -7.54
N LYS A 109 8.73 -33.74 -8.42
CA LYS A 109 8.03 -34.97 -8.08
C LYS A 109 8.79 -35.61 -6.92
N GLN A 110 8.12 -35.78 -5.77
CA GLN A 110 8.71 -36.41 -4.60
C GLN A 110 9.31 -37.74 -5.03
N LEU A 111 10.64 -37.87 -4.95
CA LEU A 111 11.32 -39.13 -5.17
C LEU A 111 11.01 -39.99 -3.95
N VAL A 112 9.93 -40.78 -4.06
CA VAL A 112 9.62 -41.85 -3.11
C VAL A 112 10.84 -42.75 -3.09
N THR A 113 11.64 -42.59 -2.05
CA THR A 113 12.83 -43.40 -1.82
C THR A 113 12.33 -44.76 -1.38
N THR A 114 12.14 -45.67 -2.34
CA THR A 114 11.95 -47.09 -2.06
C THR A 114 13.32 -47.69 -1.68
N LEU A 115 13.85 -47.28 -0.52
CA LEU A 115 14.96 -47.99 0.10
C LEU A 115 14.40 -49.24 0.77
N GLY A 116 14.93 -50.38 0.33
CA GLY A 116 14.39 -51.70 0.59
C GLY A 116 14.26 -52.05 2.07
N THR A 117 13.07 -52.46 2.44
CA THR A 117 12.82 -53.38 3.56
C THR A 117 12.58 -54.77 2.97
N LYS A 118 13.65 -55.40 2.50
CA LYS A 118 13.70 -56.85 2.26
C LYS A 118 14.98 -57.37 2.89
N GLY A 119 14.85 -57.95 4.09
CA GLY A 119 15.93 -58.69 4.76
C GLY A 119 16.08 -58.39 6.24
N ALA A 120 15.24 -59.03 7.07
CA ALA A 120 15.58 -59.62 8.36
C ALA A 120 14.39 -60.47 8.82
#